data_AF-A0A537XZ47-F1
#
_entry.id   AF-A0A537XZ47-F1
#
_cell.length_a   1.000
_cell.length_b   1.000
_cell.length_c   1.000
_cell.angle_alpha   90.00
_cell.angle_beta   90.00
_cell.angle_gamma   90.00
#
_symmetry.space_group_name_H-M   'P 1'
#
loop_
_entity.id
_entity.type
_entity.pdbx_description
1 polymer ?
#
loop_
_entity_poly.entity_id
_entity_poly.type
_entity_poly.pdbx_seq_one_letter_code
_entity_poly.pdbx_strand_id
1 'polypeptide(L)'
;RLPVAAFLLVGAGSLVLSSMVPALIRHFFVKPTELQLEKPYIERNIALTRKAYNLDQIAAKPFAAEQKLTFQTLETNKATIDNIRLWDWLPLSDTYAQLQEIRTYYKFDDFDVDRYWLDGSYQSVMLSARELRSSLLPPNAQTWVNRHVLFTHGNGAVMSPVTRKSAEGLPFFYLRDIPPVADGGPKIDEPRIYFGEESDDYVIVKSSIPEFDYPKGKDNVYAAYDGAGGVPIGALGWRTLFAYYFNDANLVLSSYVTADSRIMIRRNIRERVRTIAPFLRLDHDPYLVISNGRMFWMQDAYTTSSYFPSAQPVREFDLNYIRNSVKVVVDAYNGTVDFYLIDPGDPIAATYQRIFPNLFKPFTAMPADLQKHIRYPEDLFLIQARLYQTYHMETAEVFYNREDFWQFPRQPGGDGTAMMTPYYIIMRLPGEPQAEFFLMLPMVPSRRDNMIAWLAARCDPPDYGKLIVYEFPKDKLVYGPFQIEARINQTTEISQQLTLWNQMGSRVIRGANLLVIPIENSVLYVSPLYLRAEHGHLPELKRVIAAYGEHVVMKETLAEALAALFAGPGPAPAVSSATGETPPTNPAASQAQEALDRYNQAVERLKSGDWKGFGAQFDAMGEVLERMNRQSTGR
;
A
#
# COMPACT_ATOMS: atom_id res chain seq x y z
N ARG A 1 72.15 9.35 -0.63
CA ARG A 1 71.62 10.71 -0.37
C ARG A 1 70.92 11.28 -1.61
N LEU A 2 71.59 11.38 -2.77
CA LEU A 2 70.97 11.77 -4.06
C LEU A 2 69.69 11.01 -4.45
N PRO A 3 69.63 9.65 -4.39
CA PRO A 3 68.42 8.93 -4.79
C PRO A 3 67.23 9.16 -3.84
N VAL A 4 67.48 9.35 -2.54
CA VAL A 4 66.44 9.68 -1.55
C VAL A 4 65.92 11.10 -1.75
N ALA A 5 66.81 12.05 -2.04
CA ALA A 5 66.41 13.42 -2.37
C ALA A 5 65.61 13.49 -3.67
N ALA A 6 66.00 12.75 -4.72
CA ALA A 6 65.25 12.66 -5.96
C ALA A 6 63.86 12.04 -5.76
N PHE A 7 63.77 10.96 -4.97
CA PHE A 7 62.49 10.31 -4.66
C PHE A 7 61.56 11.23 -3.85
N LEU A 8 62.09 11.96 -2.87
CA LEU A 8 61.33 12.95 -2.11
C LEU A 8 60.86 14.11 -2.99
N LEU A 9 61.71 14.59 -3.91
CA LEU A 9 61.38 15.72 -4.77
C LEU A 9 60.35 15.35 -5.85
N VAL A 10 60.46 14.16 -6.44
CA VAL A 10 59.46 13.64 -7.39
C VAL A 10 58.18 13.25 -6.66
N GLY A 11 58.26 12.59 -5.51
CA GLY A 11 57.10 12.19 -4.71
C GLY A 11 56.32 13.38 -4.18
N ALA A 12 57.01 14.32 -3.50
CA ALA A 12 56.39 15.54 -3.01
C ALA A 12 55.96 16.45 -4.17
N GLY A 13 56.76 16.57 -5.22
CA GLY A 13 56.41 17.35 -6.42
C GLY A 13 55.16 16.81 -7.11
N SER A 14 55.05 15.48 -7.28
CA SER A 14 53.87 14.83 -7.84
C SER A 14 52.64 15.03 -6.96
N LEU A 15 52.78 14.93 -5.64
CA LEU A 15 51.66 15.09 -4.70
C LEU A 15 51.18 16.55 -4.65
N VAL A 16 52.10 17.51 -4.70
CA VAL A 16 51.81 18.93 -4.78
C VAL A 16 51.20 19.30 -6.13
N LEU A 17 51.77 18.84 -7.25
CA LEU A 17 51.24 19.12 -8.59
C LEU A 17 49.85 18.49 -8.78
N SER A 18 49.66 17.23 -8.36
CA SER A 18 48.37 16.53 -8.47
C SER A 18 47.27 17.10 -7.59
N SER A 19 47.59 17.83 -6.52
CA SER A 19 46.61 18.45 -5.64
C SER A 19 46.42 19.95 -5.91
N MET A 20 47.51 20.72 -6.03
CA MET A 20 47.46 22.16 -6.24
C MET A 20 47.06 22.56 -7.66
N VAL A 21 47.54 21.87 -8.70
CA VAL A 21 47.22 22.26 -10.08
C VAL A 21 45.73 22.09 -10.37
N PRO A 22 45.07 20.96 -10.04
CA PRO A 22 43.61 20.84 -10.20
C PRO A 22 42.85 21.84 -9.34
N ALA A 23 43.32 22.14 -8.13
CA ALA A 23 42.67 23.14 -7.27
C ALA A 23 42.73 24.55 -7.87
N LEU A 24 43.88 24.95 -8.43
CA LEU A 24 44.07 26.22 -9.12
C LEU A 24 43.23 26.29 -10.39
N ILE A 25 43.26 25.24 -11.24
CA ILE A 25 42.42 25.17 -12.44
C ILE A 25 40.94 25.26 -12.07
N ARG A 26 40.52 24.51 -11.03
CA ARG A 26 39.14 24.54 -10.55
C ARG A 26 38.73 25.92 -10.04
N HIS A 27 39.60 26.62 -9.30
CA HIS A 27 39.27 27.91 -8.71
C HIS A 27 39.29 29.07 -9.72
N PHE A 28 40.26 29.09 -10.64
CA PHE A 28 40.47 30.21 -11.57
C PHE A 28 39.80 30.05 -12.93
N PHE A 29 39.56 28.81 -13.39
CA PHE A 29 38.99 28.55 -14.71
C PHE A 29 37.63 27.86 -14.63
N VAL A 30 37.50 26.80 -13.83
CA VAL A 30 36.25 26.03 -13.75
C VAL A 30 35.16 26.81 -13.00
N LYS A 31 35.33 27.15 -11.72
CA LYS A 31 34.30 27.85 -10.93
C LYS A 31 33.73 29.12 -11.60
N PRO A 32 34.53 29.98 -12.26
CA PRO A 32 34.00 31.15 -12.95
C PRO A 32 33.14 30.83 -14.18
N THR A 33 33.37 29.69 -14.85
CA THR A 33 32.67 29.26 -16.07
C THR A 33 32.11 27.83 -15.94
N GLU A 34 31.69 27.46 -14.73
CA GLU A 34 31.46 26.06 -14.33
C GLU A 34 30.35 25.44 -15.16
N LEU A 35 29.24 26.17 -15.33
CA LEU A 35 28.12 25.70 -16.14
C LEU A 35 28.54 25.40 -17.59
N GLN A 36 29.37 26.22 -18.22
CA GLN A 36 29.79 26.00 -19.62
C GLN A 36 30.72 24.79 -19.76
N LEU A 37 31.66 24.63 -18.83
CA LEU A 37 32.64 23.54 -18.86
C LEU A 37 32.03 22.20 -18.43
N GLU A 38 31.11 22.21 -17.46
CA GLU A 38 30.46 21.00 -16.94
C GLU A 38 29.24 20.58 -17.75
N LYS A 39 28.63 21.47 -18.56
CA LYS A 39 27.46 21.17 -19.40
C LYS A 39 27.51 19.81 -20.12
N PRO A 40 28.56 19.47 -20.90
CA PRO A 40 28.59 18.18 -21.61
C PRO A 40 28.62 16.97 -20.67
N TYR A 41 29.15 17.11 -19.46
CA TYR A 41 29.15 16.06 -18.44
C TYR A 41 27.80 15.94 -17.75
N ILE A 42 27.13 17.07 -17.49
CA ILE A 42 25.77 17.12 -16.94
C ILE A 42 24.78 16.50 -17.94
N GLU A 43 24.80 16.90 -19.20
CA GLU A 43 23.92 16.34 -20.25
C GLU A 43 24.12 14.82 -20.40
N ARG A 44 25.38 14.37 -20.38
CA ARG A 44 25.72 12.95 -20.41
C ARG A 44 25.20 12.21 -19.18
N ASN A 45 25.37 12.78 -18.00
CA ASN A 45 24.88 12.20 -16.75
C ASN A 45 23.35 12.12 -16.72
N ILE A 46 22.64 13.15 -17.19
CA ILE A 46 21.19 13.15 -17.33
C ILE A 46 20.74 12.03 -18.28
N ALA A 47 21.27 12.00 -19.50
CA ALA A 47 20.88 11.02 -20.51
C ALA A 47 21.18 9.58 -20.08
N LEU A 48 22.38 9.33 -19.53
CA LEU A 48 22.80 7.98 -19.13
C LEU A 48 22.14 7.53 -17.84
N THR A 49 21.85 8.42 -16.89
CA THR A 49 21.03 8.07 -15.71
C THR A 49 19.61 7.75 -16.14
N ARG A 50 18.97 8.58 -16.98
CA ARG A 50 17.61 8.31 -17.46
C ARG A 50 17.54 6.94 -18.15
N LYS A 51 18.49 6.65 -19.04
CA LYS A 51 18.61 5.34 -19.69
C LYS A 51 18.88 4.20 -18.70
N ALA A 52 19.79 4.37 -17.73
CA ALA A 52 20.18 3.30 -16.81
C ALA A 52 19.04 2.83 -15.89
N TYR A 53 18.01 3.65 -15.68
CA TYR A 53 16.87 3.37 -14.82
C TYR A 53 15.52 3.40 -15.55
N ASN A 54 15.51 3.42 -16.90
CA ASN A 54 14.31 3.55 -17.74
C ASN A 54 13.44 4.80 -17.43
N LEU A 55 14.05 5.90 -16.98
CA LEU A 55 13.32 7.15 -16.72
C LEU A 55 12.96 7.88 -18.02
N ASP A 56 13.66 7.60 -19.11
CA ASP A 56 13.38 8.08 -20.47
C ASP A 56 12.09 7.50 -21.06
N GLN A 57 11.55 6.42 -20.46
CA GLN A 57 10.29 5.80 -20.86
C GLN A 57 9.08 6.33 -20.09
N ILE A 58 9.29 7.21 -19.10
CA ILE A 58 8.21 7.80 -18.30
C ILE A 58 7.48 8.84 -19.16
N ALA A 59 6.20 8.60 -19.44
CA ALA A 59 5.39 9.52 -20.21
C ALA A 59 4.83 10.64 -19.33
N ALA A 60 5.24 11.89 -19.59
CA ALA A 60 4.67 13.06 -18.93
C ALA A 60 3.35 13.48 -19.60
N LYS A 61 2.29 13.64 -18.81
CA LYS A 61 0.97 14.09 -19.26
C LYS A 61 0.48 15.26 -18.39
N PRO A 62 -0.11 16.31 -18.97
CA PRO A 62 -0.74 17.35 -18.16
C PRO A 62 -2.00 16.80 -17.48
N PHE A 63 -2.22 17.20 -16.24
CA PHE A 63 -3.43 16.92 -15.48
C PHE A 63 -4.10 18.23 -15.07
N ALA A 64 -5.29 18.51 -15.59
CA ALA A 64 -5.88 19.85 -15.45
C ALA A 64 -6.28 20.24 -14.01
N ALA A 65 -6.44 19.28 -13.10
CA ALA A 65 -6.89 19.48 -11.71
C ALA A 65 -8.11 20.43 -11.66
N GLU A 66 -9.18 20.04 -12.33
CA GLU A 66 -10.45 20.73 -12.30
C GLU A 66 -11.21 20.42 -11.01
N GLN A 67 -11.89 21.41 -10.44
CA GLN A 67 -12.80 21.21 -9.32
C GLN A 67 -14.23 20.97 -9.83
N LYS A 68 -14.42 19.99 -10.70
CA LYS A 68 -15.72 19.65 -11.32
C LYS A 68 -16.23 18.25 -10.99
N LEU A 69 -15.64 17.57 -10.01
CA LEU A 69 -16.14 16.28 -9.55
C LEU A 69 -17.59 16.41 -9.09
N THR A 70 -18.46 15.57 -9.64
CA THR A 70 -19.88 15.48 -9.26
C THR A 70 -20.23 14.05 -8.86
N PHE A 71 -21.36 13.86 -8.19
CA PHE A 71 -21.85 12.52 -7.86
C PHE A 71 -22.03 11.63 -9.11
N GLN A 72 -22.51 12.20 -10.22
CA GLN A 72 -22.62 11.48 -11.50
C GLN A 72 -21.26 11.01 -12.04
N THR A 73 -20.21 11.80 -11.80
CA THR A 73 -18.84 11.43 -12.17
C THR A 73 -18.39 10.21 -11.38
N LEU A 74 -18.72 10.15 -10.08
CA LEU A 74 -18.40 8.99 -9.24
C LEU A 74 -19.12 7.73 -9.72
N GLU A 75 -20.40 7.83 -10.06
CA GLU A 75 -21.17 6.70 -10.62
C GLU A 75 -20.58 6.19 -11.93
N THR A 76 -20.12 7.09 -12.79
CA THR A 76 -19.45 6.73 -14.06
C THR A 76 -18.08 6.10 -13.83
N ASN A 77 -17.46 6.35 -12.67
CA ASN A 77 -16.15 5.82 -12.25
C ASN A 77 -16.30 4.79 -11.10
N LYS A 78 -17.44 4.08 -11.05
CA LYS A 78 -17.75 3.10 -10.00
C LYS A 78 -16.67 2.04 -9.78
N ALA A 79 -15.99 1.61 -10.86
CA ALA A 79 -14.86 0.69 -10.77
C ALA A 79 -13.69 1.23 -9.93
N THR A 80 -13.45 2.54 -9.92
CA THR A 80 -12.46 3.17 -9.02
C THR A 80 -13.00 3.22 -7.59
N ILE A 81 -14.25 3.65 -7.41
CA ILE A 81 -14.87 3.86 -6.08
C ILE A 81 -15.04 2.56 -5.30
N ASP A 82 -15.52 1.50 -5.96
CA ASP A 82 -15.74 0.18 -5.35
C ASP A 82 -14.42 -0.54 -5.01
N ASN A 83 -13.28 0.03 -5.41
CA ASN A 83 -11.93 -0.47 -5.16
C ASN A 83 -11.06 0.47 -4.31
N ILE A 84 -11.63 1.52 -3.72
CA ILE A 84 -10.91 2.39 -2.79
C ILE A 84 -10.49 1.57 -1.57
N ARG A 85 -9.17 1.42 -1.37
CA ARG A 85 -8.64 0.56 -0.33
C ARG A 85 -8.87 1.13 1.08
N LEU A 86 -9.93 0.70 1.74
CA LEU A 86 -10.23 1.12 3.11
C LEU A 86 -9.42 0.33 4.13
N TRP A 87 -9.07 -0.92 3.85
CA TRP A 87 -8.24 -1.76 4.71
C TRP A 87 -6.75 -1.52 4.47
N ASP A 88 -5.98 -1.44 5.56
CA ASP A 88 -4.53 -1.33 5.52
C ASP A 88 -3.89 -2.53 6.23
N TRP A 89 -2.64 -2.85 5.90
CA TRP A 89 -1.97 -4.06 6.34
C TRP A 89 -1.85 -4.14 7.87
N LEU A 90 -1.50 -3.03 8.54
CA LEU A 90 -1.27 -2.99 9.98
C LEU A 90 -2.53 -3.32 10.83
N PRO A 91 -3.70 -2.69 10.62
CA PRO A 91 -4.90 -3.09 11.34
C PRO A 91 -5.42 -4.45 10.90
N LEU A 92 -5.25 -4.82 9.62
CA LEU A 92 -5.73 -6.09 9.09
C LEU A 92 -4.95 -7.28 9.66
N SER A 93 -3.64 -7.13 9.88
CA SER A 93 -2.78 -8.17 10.46
C SER A 93 -3.22 -8.57 11.85
N ASP A 94 -3.53 -7.60 12.71
CA ASP A 94 -4.07 -7.87 14.06
C ASP A 94 -5.41 -8.61 13.98
N THR A 95 -6.26 -8.23 13.03
CA THR A 95 -7.57 -8.86 12.86
C THR A 95 -7.46 -10.29 12.34
N TYR A 96 -6.60 -10.55 11.37
CA TYR A 96 -6.35 -11.90 10.85
C TYR A 96 -5.72 -12.78 11.93
N ALA A 97 -4.77 -12.24 12.70
CA ALA A 97 -4.14 -12.95 13.81
C ALA A 97 -5.19 -13.46 14.81
N GLN A 98 -6.12 -12.60 15.22
CA GLN A 98 -7.10 -12.95 16.24
C GLN A 98 -8.29 -13.77 15.71
N LEU A 99 -8.74 -13.53 14.47
CA LEU A 99 -9.92 -14.21 13.92
C LEU A 99 -9.59 -15.48 13.13
N GLN A 100 -8.40 -15.58 12.52
CA GLN A 100 -8.12 -16.55 11.46
C GLN A 100 -6.82 -17.36 11.65
N GLU A 101 -5.98 -17.09 12.66
CA GLU A 101 -4.85 -17.99 12.98
C GLU A 101 -5.35 -19.34 13.48
N ILE A 102 -6.45 -19.36 14.25
CA ILE A 102 -7.10 -20.54 14.83
C ILE A 102 -6.24 -21.28 15.87
N ARG A 103 -4.91 -21.32 15.68
CA ARG A 103 -3.89 -21.94 16.54
C ARG A 103 -2.62 -21.08 16.53
N THR A 104 -1.89 -21.09 17.64
CA THR A 104 -0.71 -20.24 17.88
C THR A 104 0.48 -20.52 16.97
N TYR A 105 0.53 -21.70 16.36
CA TYR A 105 1.61 -22.10 15.44
C TYR A 105 1.33 -21.70 13.98
N TYR A 106 0.13 -21.21 13.67
CA TYR A 106 -0.13 -20.58 12.39
C TYR A 106 0.14 -19.08 12.48
N LYS A 107 0.74 -18.52 11.43
CA LYS A 107 1.04 -17.11 11.31
C LYS A 107 0.75 -16.59 9.91
N PHE A 108 0.41 -15.32 9.86
CA PHE A 108 0.31 -14.51 8.66
C PHE A 108 1.52 -13.58 8.69
N ASP A 109 2.52 -13.83 7.83
CA ASP A 109 3.78 -13.08 7.83
C ASP A 109 3.62 -11.75 7.07
N ASP A 110 3.10 -11.83 5.85
CA ASP A 110 2.92 -10.69 4.95
C ASP A 110 1.48 -10.53 4.42
N PHE A 111 1.14 -9.30 4.01
CA PHE A 111 -0.19 -8.89 3.54
C PHE A 111 -0.13 -8.21 2.18
N ASP A 112 -0.53 -8.97 1.17
CA ASP A 112 -0.51 -8.53 -0.21
C ASP A 112 -1.78 -7.82 -0.64
N VAL A 113 -1.62 -6.89 -1.59
CA VAL A 113 -2.72 -6.36 -2.41
C VAL A 113 -2.63 -6.97 -3.80
N ASP A 114 -3.71 -7.59 -4.23
CA ASP A 114 -3.86 -8.13 -5.59
C ASP A 114 -5.29 -7.88 -6.09
N ARG A 115 -5.58 -8.30 -7.31
CA ARG A 115 -6.86 -8.06 -7.97
C ARG A 115 -7.36 -9.26 -8.73
N TYR A 116 -8.67 -9.48 -8.63
CA TYR A 116 -9.36 -10.64 -9.19
C TYR A 116 -10.63 -10.18 -9.90
N TRP A 117 -11.06 -10.98 -10.88
CA TRP A 117 -12.40 -10.86 -11.44
C TRP A 117 -13.36 -11.70 -10.60
N LEU A 118 -14.05 -11.07 -9.65
CA LEU A 118 -14.97 -11.70 -8.71
C LEU A 118 -16.40 -11.19 -8.96
N ASP A 119 -17.35 -12.12 -9.05
CA ASP A 119 -18.77 -11.82 -9.33
C ASP A 119 -18.98 -10.91 -10.56
N GLY A 120 -18.15 -11.09 -11.60
CA GLY A 120 -18.21 -10.28 -12.83
C GLY A 120 -17.65 -8.86 -12.71
N SER A 121 -17.02 -8.52 -11.57
CA SER A 121 -16.42 -7.22 -11.31
C SER A 121 -14.92 -7.33 -11.04
N TYR A 122 -14.16 -6.34 -11.51
CA TYR A 122 -12.72 -6.26 -11.25
C TYR A 122 -12.50 -5.66 -9.86
N GLN A 123 -12.03 -6.49 -8.92
CA GLN A 123 -11.96 -6.15 -7.51
C GLN A 123 -10.55 -6.30 -6.95
N SER A 124 -10.14 -5.32 -6.15
CA SER A 124 -8.94 -5.37 -5.33
C SER A 124 -9.24 -6.10 -4.02
N VAL A 125 -8.33 -6.97 -3.63
CA VAL A 125 -8.40 -7.78 -2.42
C VAL A 125 -7.09 -7.69 -1.65
N MET A 126 -7.18 -7.78 -0.34
CA MET A 126 -6.03 -8.09 0.50
C MET A 126 -6.01 -9.58 0.79
N LEU A 127 -4.83 -10.19 0.77
CA LEU A 127 -4.68 -11.61 1.03
C LEU A 127 -3.39 -11.91 1.79
N SER A 128 -3.40 -13.00 2.54
CA SER A 128 -2.23 -13.47 3.28
C SER A 128 -2.24 -14.99 3.40
N ALA A 129 -1.06 -15.60 3.30
CA ALA A 129 -0.87 -17.03 3.45
C ALA A 129 -0.90 -17.43 4.93
N ARG A 130 -1.62 -18.51 5.27
CA ARG A 130 -1.57 -19.08 6.62
C ARG A 130 -0.40 -20.05 6.72
N GLU A 131 0.76 -19.55 7.10
CA GLU A 131 1.98 -20.32 7.22
C GLU A 131 2.16 -20.97 8.59
N LEU A 132 2.95 -22.03 8.62
CA LEU A 132 3.29 -22.75 9.85
C LEU A 132 4.64 -22.28 10.37
N ARG A 133 4.66 -21.79 11.61
CA ARG A 133 5.88 -21.44 12.34
C ARG A 133 6.12 -22.46 13.46
N SER A 134 6.98 -23.44 13.21
CA SER A 134 7.25 -24.56 14.13
C SER A 134 7.84 -24.13 15.49
N SER A 135 8.51 -22.97 15.53
CA SER A 135 9.04 -22.37 16.77
C SER A 135 7.97 -21.85 17.73
N LEU A 136 6.73 -21.70 17.28
CA LEU A 136 5.59 -21.29 18.10
C LEU A 136 4.79 -22.48 18.68
N LEU A 137 5.22 -23.71 18.39
CA LEU A 137 4.72 -24.87 19.12
C LEU A 137 5.08 -24.74 20.60
N PRO A 138 4.25 -25.26 21.53
CA PRO A 138 4.60 -25.28 22.95
C PRO A 138 5.98 -25.90 23.19
N PRO A 139 6.81 -25.40 24.13
CA PRO A 139 8.20 -25.86 24.29
C PRO A 139 8.33 -27.38 24.50
N ASN A 140 7.38 -28.01 25.20
CA ASN A 140 7.32 -29.46 25.39
C ASN A 140 6.90 -30.24 24.13
N ALA A 141 6.25 -29.58 23.17
CA ALA A 141 5.84 -30.12 21.87
C ALA A 141 6.84 -29.82 20.74
N GLN A 142 7.93 -29.09 21.00
CA GLN A 142 8.99 -28.82 20.03
C GLN A 142 9.95 -30.02 19.87
N THR A 143 9.41 -31.23 19.79
CA THR A 143 10.19 -32.46 19.55
C THR A 143 10.62 -32.55 18.08
N TRP A 144 11.65 -33.34 17.82
CA TRP A 144 12.13 -33.59 16.45
C TRP A 144 11.01 -34.08 15.53
N VAL A 145 10.19 -35.03 16.01
CA VAL A 145 9.05 -35.58 15.25
C VAL A 145 8.05 -34.48 14.91
N ASN A 146 7.71 -33.61 15.87
CA ASN A 146 6.75 -32.55 15.62
C ASN A 146 7.26 -31.52 14.63
N ARG A 147 8.53 -31.11 14.73
CA ARG A 147 9.12 -30.09 13.85
C ARG A 147 9.40 -30.58 12.44
N HIS A 148 9.80 -31.84 12.28
CA HIS A 148 10.32 -32.35 11.01
C HIS A 148 9.44 -33.38 10.33
N VAL A 149 8.45 -33.99 11.02
CA VAL A 149 7.64 -35.09 10.46
C VAL A 149 6.14 -34.82 10.56
N LEU A 150 5.67 -34.25 11.67
CA LEU A 150 4.23 -34.07 11.91
C LEU A 150 3.71 -32.70 11.46
N PHE A 151 4.31 -31.60 11.93
CA PHE A 151 3.92 -30.24 11.55
C PHE A 151 4.83 -29.75 10.44
N THR A 152 4.45 -30.04 9.19
CA THR A 152 5.30 -29.86 8.02
C THR A 152 4.89 -28.70 7.11
N HIS A 153 3.64 -28.24 7.18
CA HIS A 153 3.09 -27.26 6.25
C HIS A 153 2.09 -26.28 6.90
N GLY A 154 1.95 -25.11 6.30
CA GLY A 154 0.85 -24.17 6.53
C GLY A 154 -0.42 -24.60 5.78
N ASN A 155 -1.55 -23.92 5.99
CA ASN A 155 -2.84 -24.36 5.45
C ASN A 155 -3.77 -23.21 5.05
N GLY A 156 -3.84 -22.98 3.74
CA GLY A 156 -4.73 -22.06 3.06
C GLY A 156 -4.26 -20.62 3.10
N ALA A 157 -5.13 -19.74 2.62
CA ALA A 157 -4.96 -18.30 2.66
C ALA A 157 -6.25 -17.64 3.12
N VAL A 158 -6.14 -16.44 3.66
CA VAL A 158 -7.27 -15.60 4.02
C VAL A 158 -7.31 -14.42 3.07
N MET A 159 -8.50 -14.06 2.61
CA MET A 159 -8.70 -13.00 1.62
C MET A 159 -9.86 -12.11 2.03
N SER A 160 -9.70 -10.80 1.93
CA SER A 160 -10.71 -9.80 2.23
C SER A 160 -10.84 -8.77 1.10
N PRO A 161 -12.06 -8.36 0.73
CA PRO A 161 -12.24 -7.21 -0.15
C PRO A 161 -11.72 -5.93 0.52
N VAL A 162 -11.12 -5.04 -0.27
CA VAL A 162 -10.50 -3.81 0.28
C VAL A 162 -11.50 -2.75 0.76
N THR A 163 -12.77 -2.81 0.32
CA THR A 163 -13.79 -1.78 0.59
C THR A 163 -14.84 -2.15 1.64
N ARG A 164 -15.05 -3.44 1.94
CA ARG A 164 -16.21 -3.87 2.74
C ARG A 164 -15.85 -4.08 4.20
N LYS A 165 -16.76 -3.69 5.09
CA LYS A 165 -16.69 -3.94 6.54
C LYS A 165 -18.04 -4.42 7.07
N SER A 166 -18.02 -5.23 8.14
CA SER A 166 -19.20 -5.64 8.87
C SER A 166 -19.84 -4.47 9.65
N ALA A 167 -21.00 -4.69 10.24
CA ALA A 167 -21.67 -3.70 11.09
C ALA A 167 -20.82 -3.30 12.30
N GLU A 168 -20.04 -4.24 12.83
CA GLU A 168 -19.11 -4.07 13.95
C GLU A 168 -17.85 -3.28 13.54
N GLY A 169 -17.56 -3.24 12.24
CA GLY A 169 -16.35 -2.61 11.68
C GLY A 169 -15.20 -3.59 11.45
N LEU A 170 -15.48 -4.89 11.31
CA LEU A 170 -14.50 -5.93 11.00
C LEU A 170 -14.43 -6.20 9.48
N PRO A 171 -13.32 -6.74 8.94
CA PRO A 171 -13.24 -7.09 7.53
C PRO A 171 -14.21 -8.21 7.16
N PHE A 172 -14.75 -8.15 5.94
CA PHE A 172 -15.38 -9.32 5.32
C PHE A 172 -14.30 -10.28 4.82
N PHE A 173 -14.64 -11.56 4.71
CA PHE A 173 -13.73 -12.58 4.21
C PHE A 173 -14.31 -13.28 2.99
N TYR A 174 -13.56 -13.27 1.89
CA TYR A 174 -13.81 -14.08 0.70
C TYR A 174 -13.19 -15.47 0.81
N LEU A 175 -12.10 -15.60 1.57
CA LEU A 175 -11.49 -16.86 1.96
C LEU A 175 -11.22 -16.83 3.45
N ARG A 176 -11.67 -17.86 4.17
CA ARG A 176 -11.52 -17.98 5.63
C ARG A 176 -11.47 -19.43 6.09
N ASP A 177 -11.19 -19.60 7.38
CA ASP A 177 -11.25 -20.85 8.14
C ASP A 177 -10.19 -21.89 7.73
N ILE A 178 -10.20 -23.04 8.42
CA ILE A 178 -9.36 -24.20 8.15
C ILE A 178 -10.22 -25.47 8.18
N PRO A 179 -10.35 -26.23 7.08
CA PRO A 179 -9.81 -25.96 5.74
C PRO A 179 -10.42 -24.68 5.13
N PRO A 180 -9.75 -24.04 4.15
CA PRO A 180 -10.22 -22.77 3.61
C PRO A 180 -11.56 -22.92 2.89
N VAL A 181 -12.52 -22.08 3.25
CA VAL A 181 -13.84 -21.95 2.64
C VAL A 181 -13.87 -20.69 1.79
N ALA A 182 -14.25 -20.85 0.52
CA ALA A 182 -14.44 -19.75 -0.41
C ALA A 182 -15.89 -19.27 -0.40
N ASP A 183 -16.07 -17.97 -0.15
CA ASP A 183 -17.35 -17.27 -0.15
C ASP A 183 -17.19 -15.97 -0.95
N GLY A 184 -17.36 -16.03 -2.27
CA GLY A 184 -17.07 -14.91 -3.19
C GLY A 184 -15.59 -14.77 -3.61
N GLY A 185 -14.70 -15.62 -3.09
CA GLY A 185 -13.29 -15.72 -3.51
C GLY A 185 -12.98 -16.92 -4.42
N PRO A 186 -11.75 -17.02 -4.96
CA PRO A 186 -11.33 -18.19 -5.72
C PRO A 186 -11.25 -19.43 -4.82
N LYS A 187 -11.78 -20.55 -5.30
CA LYS A 187 -11.69 -21.82 -4.58
C LYS A 187 -10.23 -22.29 -4.50
N ILE A 188 -9.82 -22.79 -3.34
CA ILE A 188 -8.54 -23.47 -3.14
C ILE A 188 -8.81 -24.97 -3.03
N ASP A 189 -8.28 -25.75 -3.97
CA ASP A 189 -8.37 -27.21 -3.97
C ASP A 189 -7.18 -27.85 -3.23
N GLU A 190 -6.00 -27.23 -3.32
CA GLU A 190 -4.79 -27.66 -2.61
C GLU A 190 -4.31 -26.54 -1.65
N PRO A 191 -4.69 -26.59 -0.36
CA PRO A 191 -4.40 -25.53 0.59
C PRO A 191 -3.05 -25.70 1.30
N ARG A 192 -2.32 -26.80 1.12
CA ARG A 192 -1.11 -27.08 1.92
C ARG A 192 0.08 -26.26 1.42
N ILE A 193 0.73 -25.52 2.33
CA ILE A 193 1.87 -24.64 2.04
C ILE A 193 3.14 -25.26 2.64
N TYR A 194 3.92 -25.94 1.80
CA TYR A 194 5.22 -26.48 2.18
C TYR A 194 6.34 -25.46 1.97
N PHE A 195 6.18 -24.54 1.02
CA PHE A 195 7.14 -23.50 0.67
C PHE A 195 6.46 -22.14 0.81
N GLY A 196 7.04 -21.25 1.62
CA GLY A 196 6.50 -19.94 1.98
C GLY A 196 7.60 -19.00 2.49
N GLU A 197 7.24 -17.96 3.20
CA GLU A 197 8.15 -16.93 3.73
C GLU A 197 8.72 -17.25 5.12
N GLU A 198 8.02 -18.06 5.92
CA GLU A 198 8.38 -18.30 7.34
C GLU A 198 9.36 -19.47 7.55
N SER A 199 9.51 -20.33 6.53
CA SER A 199 10.02 -21.69 6.72
C SER A 199 11.52 -21.84 6.44
N ASP A 200 12.37 -21.78 7.47
CA ASP A 200 13.82 -22.00 7.31
C ASP A 200 14.28 -23.46 7.60
N ASP A 201 13.51 -24.21 8.37
CA ASP A 201 13.87 -25.59 8.75
C ASP A 201 13.46 -26.65 7.71
N TYR A 202 14.25 -27.72 7.63
CA TYR A 202 13.92 -28.87 6.78
C TYR A 202 12.72 -29.64 7.34
N VAL A 203 11.95 -30.28 6.46
CA VAL A 203 10.90 -31.25 6.85
C VAL A 203 11.00 -32.51 6.03
N ILE A 204 10.46 -33.59 6.56
CA ILE A 204 10.43 -34.91 5.96
C ILE A 204 8.99 -35.22 5.63
N VAL A 205 8.74 -35.42 4.34
CA VAL A 205 7.44 -35.83 3.81
C VAL A 205 7.48 -37.28 3.39
N LYS A 206 6.31 -37.88 3.20
CA LYS A 206 6.18 -39.32 2.89
C LYS A 206 6.89 -40.19 3.95
N SER A 207 6.73 -39.80 5.21
CA SER A 207 7.18 -40.57 6.38
C SER A 207 6.29 -41.78 6.65
N SER A 208 6.63 -42.59 7.65
CA SER A 208 5.81 -43.74 8.09
C SER A 208 4.49 -43.34 8.77
N ILE A 209 4.37 -42.08 9.18
CA ILE A 209 3.13 -41.48 9.71
C ILE A 209 2.64 -40.37 8.78
N PRO A 210 1.32 -40.13 8.70
CA PRO A 210 0.78 -38.98 7.99
C PRO A 210 1.08 -37.67 8.72
N GLU A 211 1.09 -36.59 7.98
CA GLU A 211 1.39 -35.24 8.47
C GLU A 211 0.12 -34.61 9.05
N PHE A 212 0.27 -33.76 10.06
CA PHE A 212 -0.85 -33.00 10.60
C PHE A 212 -1.31 -31.98 9.56
N ASP A 213 -2.61 -31.92 9.28
CA ASP A 213 -3.19 -31.03 8.28
C ASP A 213 -3.95 -29.87 8.97
N TYR A 214 -4.99 -30.20 9.73
CA TYR A 214 -5.72 -29.18 10.50
C TYR A 214 -6.54 -29.77 11.66
N PRO A 215 -6.87 -28.97 12.69
CA PRO A 215 -7.74 -29.41 13.77
C PRO A 215 -9.21 -29.39 13.32
N LYS A 216 -9.97 -30.44 13.63
CA LYS A 216 -11.41 -30.54 13.37
C LYS A 216 -12.16 -30.85 14.66
N GLY A 217 -12.60 -29.80 15.35
CA GLY A 217 -13.27 -29.93 16.65
C GLY A 217 -12.32 -30.46 17.71
N LYS A 218 -12.60 -31.66 18.24
CA LYS A 218 -11.74 -32.37 19.21
C LYS A 218 -10.72 -33.30 18.54
N ASP A 219 -10.92 -33.60 17.25
CA ASP A 219 -10.07 -34.50 16.48
C ASP A 219 -9.11 -33.70 15.60
N ASN A 220 -8.10 -34.39 15.06
CA ASN A 220 -7.16 -33.84 14.10
C ASN A 220 -7.33 -34.55 12.76
N VAL A 221 -7.27 -33.79 11.67
CA VAL A 221 -7.17 -34.31 10.31
C VAL A 221 -5.70 -34.41 9.95
N TYR A 222 -5.34 -35.50 9.30
CA TYR A 222 -3.98 -35.77 8.84
C TYR A 222 -4.02 -36.01 7.33
N ALA A 223 -2.99 -35.54 6.64
CA ALA A 223 -2.83 -35.70 5.21
C ALA A 223 -1.44 -36.27 4.91
N ALA A 224 -1.37 -37.08 3.86
CA ALA A 224 -0.09 -37.52 3.31
C ALA A 224 0.28 -36.61 2.14
N TYR A 225 1.55 -36.20 2.08
CA TYR A 225 2.09 -35.53 0.90
C TYR A 225 2.10 -36.48 -0.30
N ASP A 226 1.39 -36.12 -1.36
CA ASP A 226 1.31 -36.89 -2.61
C ASP A 226 2.13 -36.27 -3.76
N GLY A 227 2.68 -35.07 -3.55
CA GLY A 227 3.48 -34.35 -4.54
C GLY A 227 4.87 -34.93 -4.82
N ALA A 228 5.64 -34.17 -5.60
CA ALA A 228 6.97 -34.54 -6.10
C ALA A 228 8.12 -33.71 -5.49
N GLY A 229 7.80 -32.75 -4.64
CA GLY A 229 8.75 -31.86 -3.98
C GLY A 229 9.74 -32.57 -3.05
N GLY A 230 10.83 -31.88 -2.72
CA GLY A 230 11.90 -32.40 -1.87
C GLY A 230 12.84 -33.39 -2.57
N VAL A 231 13.94 -33.72 -1.89
CA VAL A 231 14.97 -34.65 -2.36
C VAL A 231 14.72 -36.04 -1.74
N PRO A 232 14.77 -37.14 -2.52
CA PRO A 232 14.62 -38.48 -1.96
C PRO A 232 15.72 -38.80 -0.93
N ILE A 233 15.33 -39.28 0.26
CA ILE A 233 16.25 -39.71 1.33
C ILE A 233 16.03 -41.17 1.75
N GLY A 234 15.42 -41.97 0.88
CA GLY A 234 15.20 -43.39 1.13
C GLY A 234 16.48 -44.18 1.37
N ALA A 235 17.54 -43.89 0.61
CA ALA A 235 18.80 -44.62 0.69
C ALA A 235 19.65 -44.13 1.88
N LEU A 236 20.24 -45.09 2.61
CA LEU A 236 21.03 -44.81 3.82
C LEU A 236 22.17 -43.81 3.57
N GLY A 237 22.84 -43.89 2.42
CA GLY A 237 23.90 -42.94 2.07
C GLY A 237 23.42 -41.48 2.01
N TRP A 238 22.24 -41.23 1.41
CA TRP A 238 21.64 -39.90 1.40
C TRP A 238 21.23 -39.43 2.80
N ARG A 239 20.69 -40.34 3.63
CA ARG A 239 20.36 -40.04 5.04
C ARG A 239 21.60 -39.62 5.83
N THR A 240 22.71 -40.33 5.68
CA THR A 240 23.96 -39.99 6.36
C THR A 240 24.52 -38.64 5.92
N LEU A 241 24.44 -38.32 4.62
CA LEU A 241 24.87 -37.01 4.11
C LEU A 241 24.02 -35.86 4.67
N PHE A 242 22.69 -36.01 4.67
CA PHE A 242 21.81 -34.99 5.25
C PHE A 242 21.92 -34.91 6.77
N ALA A 243 22.11 -36.04 7.46
CA ALA A 243 22.39 -36.07 8.90
C ALA A 243 23.66 -35.31 9.24
N TYR A 244 24.71 -35.43 8.42
CA TYR A 244 25.92 -34.64 8.57
C TYR A 244 25.69 -33.16 8.26
N TYR A 245 25.02 -32.83 7.15
CA TYR A 245 24.76 -31.45 6.72
C TYR A 245 23.93 -30.66 7.74
N PHE A 246 22.86 -31.27 8.27
CA PHE A 246 21.99 -30.65 9.27
C PHE A 246 22.46 -30.87 10.71
N ASN A 247 23.56 -31.61 10.92
CA ASN A 247 24.02 -32.05 12.23
C ASN A 247 22.91 -32.73 13.06
N ASP A 248 22.15 -33.62 12.42
CA ASP A 248 20.98 -34.28 12.99
C ASP A 248 21.01 -35.80 12.80
N ALA A 249 21.39 -36.50 13.86
CA ALA A 249 21.49 -37.96 13.85
C ALA A 249 20.13 -38.67 13.70
N ASN A 250 19.01 -37.99 14.00
CA ASN A 250 17.68 -38.61 13.90
C ASN A 250 17.32 -38.94 12.45
N LEU A 251 17.88 -38.25 11.46
CA LEU A 251 17.68 -38.58 10.04
C LEU A 251 18.12 -40.01 9.68
N VAL A 252 19.07 -40.58 10.43
CA VAL A 252 19.54 -41.97 10.24
C VAL A 252 18.88 -42.92 11.23
N LEU A 253 18.73 -42.50 12.49
CA LEU A 253 18.28 -43.36 13.60
C LEU A 253 16.75 -43.54 13.66
N SER A 254 15.99 -42.60 13.08
CA SER A 254 14.54 -42.56 13.19
C SER A 254 13.85 -43.56 12.26
N SER A 255 12.90 -44.32 12.81
CA SER A 255 12.00 -45.19 12.03
C SER A 255 10.92 -44.43 11.27
N TYR A 256 10.80 -43.11 11.46
CA TYR A 256 9.88 -42.27 10.69
C TYR A 256 10.32 -42.09 9.23
N VAL A 257 11.61 -42.25 8.95
CA VAL A 257 12.16 -42.11 7.60
C VAL A 257 12.11 -43.45 6.87
N THR A 258 11.30 -43.53 5.81
CA THR A 258 11.07 -44.72 4.98
C THR A 258 11.84 -44.64 3.66
N ALA A 259 11.76 -45.68 2.82
CA ALA A 259 12.37 -45.68 1.49
C ALA A 259 11.77 -44.62 0.55
N ASP A 260 10.51 -44.23 0.77
CA ASP A 260 9.79 -43.24 -0.05
C ASP A 260 9.91 -41.82 0.49
N SER A 261 10.49 -41.65 1.69
CA SER A 261 10.61 -40.35 2.34
C SER A 261 11.46 -39.38 1.53
N ARG A 262 11.03 -38.11 1.53
CA ARG A 262 11.72 -37.00 0.87
C ARG A 262 11.97 -35.90 1.87
N ILE A 263 13.13 -35.27 1.79
CA ILE A 263 13.49 -34.12 2.60
C ILE A 263 13.23 -32.84 1.81
N MET A 264 12.42 -31.94 2.36
CA MET A 264 12.22 -30.60 1.84
C MET A 264 13.18 -29.65 2.54
N ILE A 265 13.97 -28.92 1.76
CA ILE A 265 15.01 -27.99 2.23
C ILE A 265 14.83 -26.64 1.55
N ARG A 266 15.39 -25.57 2.15
CA ARG A 266 15.30 -24.19 1.64
C ARG A 266 13.85 -23.81 1.32
N ARG A 267 12.99 -23.99 2.32
CA ARG A 267 11.54 -23.84 2.14
C ARG A 267 11.14 -22.37 2.04
N ASN A 268 11.93 -21.49 2.64
CA ASN A 268 11.89 -20.06 2.44
C ASN A 268 12.07 -19.76 0.95
N ILE A 269 11.04 -19.17 0.34
CA ILE A 269 11.00 -18.92 -1.10
C ILE A 269 12.13 -17.98 -1.55
N ARG A 270 12.49 -16.98 -0.73
CA ARG A 270 13.55 -16.02 -1.07
C ARG A 270 14.92 -16.71 -1.04
N GLU A 271 15.20 -17.52 -0.01
CA GLU A 271 16.42 -18.31 0.09
C GLU A 271 16.53 -19.30 -1.09
N ARG A 272 15.42 -19.97 -1.42
CA ARG A 272 15.33 -20.91 -2.53
C ARG A 272 15.68 -20.25 -3.87
N VAL A 273 15.05 -19.13 -4.17
CA VAL A 273 15.27 -18.41 -5.43
C VAL A 273 16.70 -17.86 -5.49
N ARG A 274 17.20 -17.25 -4.40
CA ARG A 274 18.60 -16.78 -4.32
C ARG A 274 19.62 -17.91 -4.49
N THR A 275 19.31 -19.10 -4.01
CA THR A 275 20.20 -20.26 -4.17
C THR A 275 20.26 -20.73 -5.62
N ILE A 276 19.13 -20.68 -6.35
CA ILE A 276 19.06 -21.11 -7.75
C ILE A 276 19.69 -20.07 -8.69
N ALA A 277 19.41 -18.79 -8.46
CA ALA A 277 19.85 -17.69 -9.31
C ALA A 277 20.49 -16.56 -8.48
N PRO A 278 21.67 -16.77 -7.87
CA PRO A 278 22.32 -15.80 -6.97
C PRO A 278 22.77 -14.51 -7.67
N PHE A 279 22.83 -14.52 -8.99
CA PHE A 279 23.20 -13.39 -9.83
C PHE A 279 22.03 -12.43 -10.12
N LEU A 280 20.80 -12.79 -9.72
CA LEU A 280 19.64 -11.91 -9.75
C LEU A 280 19.41 -11.33 -8.36
N ARG A 281 19.13 -10.02 -8.30
CA ARG A 281 18.75 -9.36 -7.04
C ARG A 281 17.25 -9.48 -6.88
N LEU A 282 16.77 -10.03 -5.76
CA LEU A 282 15.34 -10.16 -5.52
C LEU A 282 14.76 -8.86 -4.95
N ASP A 283 13.52 -8.58 -5.33
CA ASP A 283 12.69 -7.59 -4.66
C ASP A 283 12.42 -8.00 -3.20
N HIS A 284 12.11 -7.03 -2.35
CA HIS A 284 11.86 -7.29 -0.94
C HIS A 284 10.47 -7.86 -0.63
N ASP A 285 9.54 -7.91 -1.58
CA ASP A 285 8.13 -8.25 -1.32
C ASP A 285 7.59 -9.28 -2.34
N PRO A 286 7.80 -10.60 -2.12
CA PRO A 286 7.07 -11.62 -2.86
C PRO A 286 5.62 -11.61 -2.46
N TYR A 287 4.76 -12.09 -3.36
CA TYR A 287 3.32 -12.06 -3.13
C TYR A 287 2.62 -13.35 -3.48
N LEU A 288 1.55 -13.64 -2.75
CA LEU A 288 0.75 -14.83 -2.98
C LEU A 288 -0.28 -14.60 -4.11
N VAL A 289 -0.44 -15.59 -4.97
CA VAL A 289 -1.45 -15.64 -6.03
C VAL A 289 -2.17 -16.97 -5.99
N ILE A 290 -3.51 -16.92 -6.01
CA ILE A 290 -4.35 -18.11 -6.07
C ILE A 290 -4.79 -18.30 -7.51
N SER A 291 -4.27 -19.35 -8.15
CA SER A 291 -4.55 -19.64 -9.56
C SER A 291 -4.98 -21.10 -9.72
N ASN A 292 -6.14 -21.30 -10.36
CA ASN A 292 -6.68 -22.63 -10.70
C ASN A 292 -6.70 -23.63 -9.52
N GLY A 293 -7.17 -23.20 -8.35
CA GLY A 293 -7.27 -24.07 -7.17
C GLY A 293 -5.97 -24.26 -6.40
N ARG A 294 -4.87 -23.64 -6.82
CA ARG A 294 -3.53 -23.79 -6.24
C ARG A 294 -2.95 -22.43 -5.86
N MET A 295 -1.95 -22.45 -4.98
CA MET A 295 -1.28 -21.27 -4.46
C MET A 295 0.14 -21.17 -5.02
N PHE A 296 0.49 -19.99 -5.51
CA PHE A 296 1.80 -19.69 -6.08
C PHE A 296 2.33 -18.41 -5.46
N TRP A 297 3.62 -18.40 -5.13
CA TRP A 297 4.33 -17.19 -4.79
C TRP A 297 4.94 -16.58 -6.04
N MET A 298 4.76 -15.28 -6.22
CA MET A 298 5.40 -14.51 -7.28
C MET A 298 6.44 -13.59 -6.67
N GLN A 299 7.64 -13.55 -7.25
CA GLN A 299 8.73 -12.71 -6.79
C GLN A 299 9.39 -12.02 -7.99
N ASP A 300 9.53 -10.70 -7.89
CA ASP A 300 10.32 -9.92 -8.84
C ASP A 300 11.82 -10.11 -8.64
N ALA A 301 12.54 -10.23 -9.76
CA ALA A 301 13.98 -10.42 -9.78
C ALA A 301 14.66 -9.50 -10.81
N TYR A 302 15.63 -8.75 -10.31
CA TYR A 302 16.32 -7.70 -11.01
C TYR A 302 17.67 -8.12 -11.54
N THR A 303 18.01 -7.63 -12.73
CA THR A 303 19.42 -7.51 -13.12
C THR A 303 19.93 -6.15 -12.68
N THR A 304 21.13 -6.11 -12.11
CA THR A 304 21.73 -4.87 -11.59
C THR A 304 23.19 -4.76 -12.02
N SER A 305 23.71 -3.53 -12.03
CA SER A 305 25.15 -3.27 -12.20
C SER A 305 25.52 -1.99 -11.46
N SER A 306 26.78 -1.90 -11.03
CA SER A 306 27.41 -0.68 -10.49
C SER A 306 28.37 -0.02 -11.49
N TYR A 307 28.45 -0.55 -12.73
CA TYR A 307 29.43 -0.15 -13.75
C TYR A 307 28.85 0.63 -14.92
N PHE A 308 27.57 1.02 -14.87
CA PHE A 308 26.97 1.79 -15.96
C PHE A 308 27.64 3.18 -16.06
N PRO A 309 28.15 3.58 -17.24
CA PRO A 309 28.97 4.79 -17.35
C PRO A 309 28.16 6.06 -17.06
N SER A 310 28.74 6.97 -16.27
CA SER A 310 28.20 8.30 -15.96
C SER A 310 26.80 8.35 -15.34
N ALA A 311 26.16 7.22 -15.04
CA ALA A 311 24.86 7.16 -14.39
C ALA A 311 24.99 7.43 -12.89
N GLN A 312 23.98 8.09 -12.32
CA GLN A 312 23.91 8.38 -10.89
C GLN A 312 23.84 7.07 -10.09
N PRO A 313 24.79 6.83 -9.16
CA PRO A 313 24.71 5.69 -8.26
C PRO A 313 23.66 5.91 -7.17
N VAL A 314 22.91 4.86 -6.88
CA VAL A 314 22.03 4.76 -5.71
C VAL A 314 22.79 3.99 -4.63
N ARG A 315 23.45 4.75 -3.74
CA ARG A 315 24.40 4.22 -2.75
C ARG A 315 23.79 3.21 -1.78
N GLU A 316 22.51 3.37 -1.44
CA GLU A 316 21.79 2.46 -0.55
C GLU A 316 21.78 1.02 -1.07
N PHE A 317 21.72 0.86 -2.40
CA PHE A 317 21.64 -0.45 -3.04
C PHE A 317 22.94 -0.85 -3.77
N ASP A 318 23.97 0.00 -3.72
CA ASP A 318 25.25 -0.16 -4.44
C ASP A 318 25.09 -0.49 -5.93
N LEU A 319 24.24 0.26 -6.61
CA LEU A 319 23.96 0.08 -8.04
C LEU A 319 23.87 1.41 -8.78
N ASN A 320 24.08 1.36 -10.09
CA ASN A 320 23.82 2.45 -11.02
C ASN A 320 23.05 2.03 -12.29
N TYR A 321 22.54 0.80 -12.31
CA TYR A 321 21.68 0.21 -13.34
C TYR A 321 20.77 -0.84 -12.70
N ILE A 322 19.51 -0.89 -13.13
CA ILE A 322 18.55 -1.89 -12.67
C ILE A 322 17.46 -2.14 -13.74
N ARG A 323 17.06 -3.39 -13.94
CA ARG A 323 15.90 -3.78 -14.77
C ARG A 323 15.07 -4.85 -14.06
N ASN A 324 13.75 -4.75 -14.16
CA ASN A 324 12.85 -5.85 -13.80
C ASN A 324 12.79 -6.89 -14.92
N SER A 325 13.85 -7.68 -15.02
CA SER A 325 14.02 -8.57 -16.17
C SER A 325 13.34 -9.91 -16.00
N VAL A 326 13.11 -10.37 -14.76
CA VAL A 326 12.66 -11.74 -14.48
C VAL A 326 11.56 -11.75 -13.43
N LYS A 327 10.48 -12.48 -13.73
CA LYS A 327 9.43 -12.86 -12.77
C LYS A 327 9.65 -14.31 -12.35
N VAL A 328 9.68 -14.56 -11.06
CA VAL A 328 9.84 -15.90 -10.51
C VAL A 328 8.52 -16.37 -9.95
N VAL A 329 8.11 -17.59 -10.29
CA VAL A 329 6.92 -18.24 -9.74
C VAL A 329 7.35 -19.47 -8.96
N VAL A 330 6.92 -19.57 -7.71
CA VAL A 330 7.19 -20.71 -6.82
C VAL A 330 5.88 -21.39 -6.45
N ASP A 331 5.75 -22.67 -6.74
CA ASP A 331 4.63 -23.50 -6.32
C ASP A 331 4.68 -23.71 -4.79
N ALA A 332 3.67 -23.26 -4.04
CA ALA A 332 3.66 -23.34 -2.58
C ALA A 332 3.62 -24.79 -2.05
N TYR A 333 3.16 -25.74 -2.87
CA TYR A 333 3.05 -27.16 -2.51
C TYR A 333 4.29 -27.98 -2.88
N ASN A 334 4.81 -27.82 -4.11
CA ASN A 334 5.97 -28.60 -4.59
C ASN A 334 7.31 -27.89 -4.42
N GLY A 335 7.32 -26.56 -4.32
CA GLY A 335 8.54 -25.76 -4.32
C GLY A 335 9.25 -25.73 -5.68
N THR A 336 8.54 -26.06 -6.76
CA THR A 336 9.02 -25.89 -8.14
C THR A 336 9.16 -24.40 -8.42
N VAL A 337 10.30 -24.00 -8.98
CA VAL A 337 10.62 -22.60 -9.27
C VAL A 337 10.74 -22.42 -10.77
N ASP A 338 9.94 -21.51 -11.32
CA ASP A 338 9.97 -21.13 -12.73
C ASP A 338 10.40 -19.68 -12.89
N PHE A 339 11.42 -19.44 -13.71
CA PHE A 339 11.92 -18.09 -14.03
C PHE A 339 11.39 -17.68 -15.41
N TYR A 340 10.62 -16.59 -15.46
CA TYR A 340 10.06 -16.04 -16.69
C TYR A 340 10.76 -14.74 -17.06
N LEU A 341 11.31 -14.68 -18.27
CA LEU A 341 11.96 -13.49 -18.80
C LEU A 341 10.91 -12.48 -19.29
N ILE A 342 10.85 -11.31 -18.63
CA ILE A 342 9.89 -10.23 -18.90
C ILE A 342 10.50 -9.17 -19.83
N ASP A 343 11.76 -8.79 -19.59
CA ASP A 343 12.48 -7.82 -20.42
C ASP A 343 13.59 -8.55 -21.22
N PRO A 344 13.29 -9.09 -22.41
CA PRO A 344 14.31 -9.68 -23.28
C PRO A 344 15.26 -8.63 -23.88
N GLY A 345 14.93 -7.33 -23.78
CA GLY A 345 15.77 -6.22 -24.24
C GLY A 345 16.91 -5.90 -23.28
N ASP A 346 16.85 -6.37 -22.03
CA ASP A 346 17.93 -6.19 -21.06
C ASP A 346 19.18 -6.99 -21.46
N PRO A 347 20.33 -6.33 -21.75
CA PRO A 347 21.56 -7.01 -22.14
C PRO A 347 22.11 -7.95 -21.06
N ILE A 348 21.88 -7.66 -19.76
CA ILE A 348 22.36 -8.51 -18.68
C ILE A 348 21.54 -9.80 -18.64
N ALA A 349 20.21 -9.71 -18.62
CA ALA A 349 19.34 -10.88 -18.65
C ALA A 349 19.53 -11.71 -19.93
N ALA A 350 19.64 -11.07 -21.09
CA ALA A 350 19.93 -11.76 -22.35
C ALA A 350 21.26 -12.53 -22.32
N THR A 351 22.26 -12.03 -21.57
CA THR A 351 23.53 -12.74 -21.37
C THR A 351 23.35 -13.96 -20.48
N TYR A 352 22.64 -13.82 -19.35
CA TYR A 352 22.34 -14.97 -18.47
C TYR A 352 21.46 -16.02 -19.17
N GLN A 353 20.53 -15.61 -20.02
CA GLN A 353 19.73 -16.52 -20.83
C GLN A 353 20.59 -17.38 -21.78
N ARG A 354 21.65 -16.80 -22.36
CA ARG A 354 22.59 -17.56 -23.20
C ARG A 354 23.45 -18.53 -22.39
N ILE A 355 23.83 -18.17 -21.17
CA ILE A 355 24.63 -19.03 -20.27
C ILE A 355 23.76 -20.18 -19.74
N PHE A 356 22.50 -19.91 -19.38
CA PHE A 356 21.56 -20.86 -18.77
C PHE A 356 20.26 -20.99 -19.59
N PRO A 357 20.30 -21.61 -20.78
CA PRO A 357 19.14 -21.62 -21.69
C PRO A 357 17.92 -22.35 -21.14
N ASN A 358 18.11 -23.31 -20.24
CA ASN A 358 17.01 -24.09 -19.64
C ASN A 358 16.43 -23.44 -18.38
N LEU A 359 17.08 -22.41 -17.83
CA LEU A 359 16.63 -21.75 -16.60
C LEU A 359 15.47 -20.79 -16.87
N PHE A 360 15.57 -20.02 -17.95
CA PHE A 360 14.62 -18.96 -18.28
C PHE A 360 13.58 -19.41 -19.31
N LYS A 361 12.31 -19.27 -18.95
CA LYS A 361 11.17 -19.46 -19.84
C LYS A 361 10.75 -18.11 -20.44
N PRO A 362 10.23 -18.07 -21.67
CA PRO A 362 9.64 -16.84 -22.22
C PRO A 362 8.36 -16.49 -21.44
N PHE A 363 8.04 -15.18 -21.34
CA PHE A 363 6.82 -14.72 -20.67
C PHE A 363 5.55 -15.39 -21.22
N THR A 364 5.49 -15.66 -22.53
CA THR A 364 4.35 -16.34 -23.17
C THR A 364 4.11 -17.78 -22.67
N ALA A 365 5.09 -18.41 -22.03
CA ALA A 365 4.93 -19.73 -21.41
C ALA A 365 4.32 -19.66 -20.01
N MET A 366 4.23 -18.46 -19.40
CA MET A 366 3.54 -18.27 -18.13
C MET A 366 2.05 -18.55 -18.32
N PRO A 367 1.39 -19.32 -17.43
CA PRO A 367 -0.05 -19.52 -17.50
C PRO A 367 -0.83 -18.20 -17.57
N ALA A 368 -1.82 -18.12 -18.46
CA ALA A 368 -2.57 -16.88 -18.73
C ALA A 368 -3.25 -16.30 -17.48
N ASP A 369 -3.62 -17.16 -16.53
CA ASP A 369 -4.18 -16.72 -15.26
C ASP A 369 -3.12 -15.99 -14.41
N LEU A 370 -1.95 -16.59 -14.20
CA LEU A 370 -0.81 -15.96 -13.52
C LEU A 370 -0.32 -14.67 -14.20
N GLN A 371 -0.38 -14.59 -15.53
CA GLN A 371 -0.03 -13.35 -16.25
C GLN A 371 -0.92 -12.16 -15.84
N LYS A 372 -2.18 -12.40 -15.47
CA LYS A 372 -3.09 -11.34 -14.98
C LYS A 372 -2.72 -10.87 -13.59
N HIS A 373 -1.87 -11.61 -12.87
CA HIS A 373 -1.47 -11.30 -11.51
C HIS A 373 -0.08 -10.63 -11.42
N ILE A 374 0.60 -10.35 -12.53
CA ILE A 374 1.87 -9.61 -12.51
C ILE A 374 1.66 -8.20 -11.94
N ARG A 375 2.52 -7.75 -11.03
CA ARG A 375 2.51 -6.35 -10.53
C ARG A 375 3.80 -5.61 -10.88
N TYR A 376 3.78 -4.28 -10.90
CA TYR A 376 5.02 -3.50 -11.02
C TYR A 376 5.68 -3.44 -9.64
N PRO A 377 6.97 -3.80 -9.49
CA PRO A 377 7.52 -4.02 -8.16
C PRO A 377 7.92 -2.72 -7.46
N GLU A 378 7.79 -2.73 -6.14
CA GLU A 378 7.89 -1.53 -5.30
C GLU A 378 9.32 -0.99 -5.21
N ASP A 379 10.34 -1.85 -5.07
CA ASP A 379 11.73 -1.38 -4.95
C ASP A 379 12.18 -0.64 -6.21
N LEU A 380 11.90 -1.22 -7.39
CA LEU A 380 12.23 -0.58 -8.67
C LEU A 380 11.50 0.75 -8.81
N PHE A 381 10.20 0.77 -8.50
CA PHE A 381 9.40 1.98 -8.58
C PHE A 381 9.91 3.07 -7.64
N LEU A 382 10.27 2.72 -6.40
CA LEU A 382 10.85 3.64 -5.42
C LEU A 382 12.20 4.20 -5.89
N ILE A 383 13.08 3.35 -6.42
CA ILE A 383 14.36 3.78 -6.98
C ILE A 383 14.14 4.75 -8.14
N GLN A 384 13.24 4.42 -9.06
CA GLN A 384 12.90 5.26 -10.20
C GLN A 384 12.30 6.58 -9.76
N ALA A 385 11.30 6.57 -8.87
CA ALA A 385 10.66 7.76 -8.33
C ALA A 385 11.65 8.68 -7.61
N ARG A 386 12.57 8.10 -6.82
CA ARG A 386 13.61 8.85 -6.11
C ARG A 386 14.58 9.53 -7.06
N LEU A 387 15.01 8.87 -8.14
CA LEU A 387 15.84 9.50 -9.16
C LEU A 387 15.05 10.54 -9.96
N TYR A 388 13.79 10.25 -10.27
CA TYR A 388 12.91 11.15 -11.00
C TYR A 388 12.69 12.48 -10.29
N GLN A 389 12.86 12.55 -8.96
CA GLN A 389 12.86 13.81 -8.19
C GLN A 389 13.79 14.89 -8.76
N THR A 390 14.88 14.49 -9.42
CA THR A 390 15.82 15.42 -10.08
C THR A 390 15.89 15.19 -11.59
N TYR A 391 15.86 13.93 -12.03
CA TYR A 391 16.14 13.57 -13.42
C TYR A 391 14.94 13.72 -14.38
N HIS A 392 13.84 14.31 -13.93
CA HIS A 392 12.81 14.86 -14.83
C HIS A 392 13.26 16.18 -15.48
N MET A 393 14.23 16.89 -14.88
CA MET A 393 14.85 18.08 -15.47
C MET A 393 15.83 17.65 -16.57
N GLU A 394 15.43 17.82 -17.83
CA GLU A 394 16.23 17.35 -18.98
C GLU A 394 17.29 18.35 -19.44
N THR A 395 17.15 19.64 -19.11
CA THR A 395 18.08 20.70 -19.53
C THR A 395 19.18 20.91 -18.48
N ALA A 396 20.42 21.05 -18.95
CA ALA A 396 21.60 21.14 -18.08
C ALA A 396 21.58 22.39 -17.19
N GLU A 397 21.05 23.51 -17.70
CA GLU A 397 20.96 24.77 -16.97
C GLU A 397 20.00 24.65 -15.77
N VAL A 398 18.80 24.10 -15.98
CA VAL A 398 17.80 23.90 -14.93
C VAL A 398 18.28 22.85 -13.92
N PHE A 399 18.90 21.77 -14.41
CA PHE A 399 19.46 20.71 -13.57
C PHE A 399 20.59 21.22 -12.65
N TYR A 400 21.50 22.04 -13.20
CA TYR A 400 22.61 22.64 -12.43
C TYR A 400 22.10 23.54 -11.30
N ASN A 401 21.08 24.35 -11.57
CA ASN A 401 20.48 25.25 -10.58
C ASN A 401 19.54 24.55 -9.60
N ARG A 402 19.09 23.31 -9.90
CA ARG A 402 18.11 22.53 -9.12
C ARG A 402 16.82 23.28 -8.83
N GLU A 403 16.32 24.00 -9.83
CA GLU A 403 15.16 24.92 -9.66
C GLU A 403 13.85 24.17 -9.41
N ASP A 404 13.68 22.97 -9.94
CA ASP A 404 12.44 22.18 -9.87
C ASP A 404 12.68 20.84 -9.14
N PHE A 405 13.32 20.85 -7.97
CA PHE A 405 13.54 19.61 -7.21
C PHE A 405 12.24 19.10 -6.56
N TRP A 406 11.87 17.83 -6.78
CA TRP A 406 10.68 17.22 -6.19
C TRP A 406 11.02 16.36 -4.96
N GLN A 407 10.02 16.07 -4.14
CA GLN A 407 10.12 15.27 -2.92
C GLN A 407 8.88 14.39 -2.77
N PHE A 408 9.02 13.31 -2.00
CA PHE A 408 7.86 12.53 -1.59
C PHE A 408 7.05 13.31 -0.54
N PRO A 409 5.71 13.25 -0.61
CA PRO A 409 4.86 13.86 0.39
C PRO A 409 5.15 13.31 1.78
N ARG A 410 5.00 14.17 2.78
CA ARG A 410 4.97 13.74 4.18
C ARG A 410 3.54 13.36 4.57
N GLN A 411 3.42 12.48 5.54
CA GLN A 411 2.16 12.11 6.15
C GLN A 411 2.34 11.84 7.65
N PRO A 412 1.28 11.95 8.46
CA PRO A 412 1.31 11.45 9.84
C PRO A 412 1.63 9.97 9.85
N GLY A 413 2.58 9.52 10.68
CA GLY A 413 2.97 8.12 10.80
C GLY A 413 3.38 7.81 12.24
N GLY A 414 2.67 6.88 12.88
CA GLY A 414 2.86 6.59 14.30
C GLY A 414 2.72 7.85 15.17
N ASP A 415 3.76 8.15 15.94
CA ASP A 415 3.83 9.32 16.83
C ASP A 415 4.51 10.55 16.17
N GLY A 416 4.72 10.53 14.84
CA GLY A 416 5.46 11.57 14.12
C GLY A 416 5.06 11.77 12.65
N THR A 417 6.02 12.21 11.84
CA THR A 417 5.87 12.38 10.38
C THR A 417 6.72 11.35 9.64
N ALA A 418 6.09 10.68 8.68
CA ALA A 418 6.73 9.71 7.79
C ALA A 418 6.67 10.21 6.33
N MET A 419 7.55 9.68 5.48
CA MET A 419 7.42 9.86 4.03
C MET A 419 6.37 8.88 3.49
N MET A 420 5.57 9.33 2.53
CA MET A 420 4.59 8.49 1.86
C MET A 420 5.29 7.39 1.06
N THR A 421 4.80 6.17 1.19
CA THR A 421 5.20 5.01 0.39
C THR A 421 4.26 4.82 -0.80
N PRO A 422 4.71 4.19 -1.89
CA PRO A 422 3.82 3.87 -2.99
C PRO A 422 2.74 2.88 -2.53
N TYR A 423 1.61 2.87 -3.22
CA TYR A 423 0.51 1.97 -2.92
C TYR A 423 -0.19 1.52 -4.19
N TYR A 424 -0.69 0.29 -4.16
CA TYR A 424 -1.49 -0.25 -5.25
C TYR A 424 -2.92 0.28 -5.22
N ILE A 425 -3.45 0.63 -6.40
CA ILE A 425 -4.80 1.15 -6.57
C ILE A 425 -5.38 0.70 -7.91
N ILE A 426 -6.67 0.37 -7.92
CA ILE A 426 -7.43 0.22 -9.16
C ILE A 426 -8.09 1.57 -9.47
N MET A 427 -7.81 2.11 -10.65
CA MET A 427 -8.44 3.34 -11.10
C MET A 427 -8.57 3.37 -12.62
N ARG A 428 -9.50 4.18 -13.12
CA ARG A 428 -9.60 4.53 -14.53
C ARG A 428 -8.81 5.81 -14.80
N LEU A 429 -7.82 5.72 -15.67
CA LEU A 429 -7.04 6.89 -16.08
C LEU A 429 -7.91 7.88 -16.88
N PRO A 430 -7.58 9.20 -16.85
CA PRO A 430 -8.29 10.19 -17.64
C PRO A 430 -8.20 9.88 -19.13
N GLY A 431 -9.36 9.75 -19.78
CA GLY A 431 -9.47 9.45 -21.22
C GLY A 431 -9.41 7.95 -21.58
N GLU A 432 -9.16 7.07 -20.61
CA GLU A 432 -9.15 5.62 -20.84
C GLU A 432 -10.53 5.01 -20.54
N PRO A 433 -10.96 3.96 -21.27
CA PRO A 433 -12.28 3.37 -21.12
C PRO A 433 -12.40 2.42 -19.92
N GLN A 434 -11.30 1.81 -19.48
CA GLN A 434 -11.27 0.74 -18.49
C GLN A 434 -10.43 1.10 -17.26
N ALA A 435 -10.81 0.53 -16.12
CA ALA A 435 -10.02 0.63 -14.90
C ALA A 435 -8.91 -0.43 -14.92
N GLU A 436 -7.75 -0.05 -14.41
CA GLU A 436 -6.54 -0.88 -14.37
C GLU A 436 -5.89 -0.80 -12.99
N PHE A 437 -5.03 -1.76 -12.72
CA PHE A 437 -4.21 -1.83 -11.51
C PHE A 437 -2.91 -1.03 -11.70
N PHE A 438 -2.64 -0.14 -10.75
CA PHE A 438 -1.48 0.75 -10.75
C PHE A 438 -0.74 0.68 -9.43
N LEU A 439 0.57 0.86 -9.49
CA LEU A 439 1.37 1.33 -8.34
C LEU A 439 1.51 2.85 -8.45
N MET A 440 1.11 3.61 -7.43
CA MET A 440 1.07 5.07 -7.47
C MET A 440 1.87 5.71 -6.34
N LEU A 441 2.49 6.86 -6.61
CA LEU A 441 3.06 7.76 -5.61
C LEU A 441 2.86 9.24 -6.00
N PRO A 442 2.20 10.06 -5.16
CA PRO A 442 2.13 11.50 -5.36
C PRO A 442 3.48 12.20 -5.14
N MET A 443 3.66 13.40 -5.69
CA MET A 443 4.89 14.20 -5.63
C MET A 443 4.60 15.65 -5.23
N VAL A 444 5.49 16.23 -4.42
CA VAL A 444 5.46 17.64 -3.99
C VAL A 444 6.78 18.34 -4.35
N PRO A 445 6.83 19.66 -4.58
CA PRO A 445 8.07 20.35 -4.83
C PRO A 445 8.84 20.50 -3.50
N SER A 446 10.14 20.72 -3.58
CA SER A 446 10.96 20.96 -2.39
C SER A 446 10.41 22.14 -1.59
N ARG A 447 10.30 21.95 -0.27
CA ARG A 447 9.87 22.98 0.71
C ARG A 447 8.43 23.46 0.57
N ARG A 448 7.57 22.83 -0.23
CA ARG A 448 6.12 23.07 -0.21
C ARG A 448 5.38 21.75 -0.10
N ASP A 449 4.17 21.81 0.47
CA ASP A 449 3.34 20.62 0.67
C ASP A 449 2.20 20.52 -0.36
N ASN A 450 2.11 21.43 -1.33
CA ASN A 450 1.15 21.32 -2.45
C ASN A 450 1.61 20.24 -3.44
N MET A 451 0.69 19.45 -3.95
CA MET A 451 1.01 18.48 -4.99
C MET A 451 1.29 19.16 -6.32
N ILE A 452 2.28 18.62 -7.03
CA ILE A 452 2.69 19.08 -8.38
C ILE A 452 2.63 17.97 -9.42
N ALA A 453 2.66 16.70 -8.97
CA ALA A 453 2.47 15.58 -9.86
C ALA A 453 2.05 14.34 -9.07
N TRP A 454 1.69 13.29 -9.80
CA TRP A 454 1.71 11.92 -9.29
C TRP A 454 2.31 11.01 -10.35
N LEU A 455 3.12 10.06 -9.89
CA LEU A 455 3.74 9.03 -10.70
C LEU A 455 2.92 7.75 -10.56
N ALA A 456 2.70 7.04 -11.66
CA ALA A 456 2.04 5.74 -11.66
C ALA A 456 2.73 4.76 -12.61
N ALA A 457 2.79 3.49 -12.21
CA ALA A 457 3.23 2.39 -13.06
C ALA A 457 2.06 1.42 -13.31
N ARG A 458 1.87 1.05 -14.57
CA ARG A 458 0.83 0.11 -15.00
C ARG A 458 1.19 -1.33 -14.67
N CYS A 459 0.28 -2.05 -14.04
CA CYS A 459 0.45 -3.46 -13.67
C CYS A 459 -0.26 -4.43 -14.63
N ASP A 460 -1.22 -3.97 -15.42
CA ASP A 460 -2.05 -4.86 -16.24
C ASP A 460 -1.57 -4.97 -17.70
N PRO A 461 -1.54 -6.18 -18.30
CA PRO A 461 -1.33 -6.35 -19.73
C PRO A 461 -2.45 -5.67 -20.56
N PRO A 462 -2.16 -5.17 -21.77
CA PRO A 462 -0.88 -5.24 -22.50
C PRO A 462 0.11 -4.13 -22.12
N ASP A 463 -0.28 -3.21 -21.25
CA ASP A 463 0.47 -1.98 -20.96
C ASP A 463 1.37 -2.07 -19.72
N TYR A 464 1.54 -3.27 -19.18
CA TYR A 464 2.44 -3.58 -18.06
C TYR A 464 3.81 -2.91 -18.22
N GLY A 465 4.30 -2.30 -17.14
CA GLY A 465 5.62 -1.70 -17.09
C GLY A 465 5.73 -0.28 -17.63
N LYS A 466 4.65 0.27 -18.23
CA LYS A 466 4.63 1.68 -18.64
C LYS A 466 4.45 2.58 -17.42
N LEU A 467 5.39 3.50 -17.25
CA LEU A 467 5.32 4.56 -16.24
C LEU A 467 4.74 5.84 -16.86
N ILE A 468 3.89 6.51 -16.08
CA ILE A 468 3.26 7.75 -16.46
C ILE A 468 3.40 8.72 -15.30
N VAL A 469 3.78 9.96 -15.59
CA VAL A 469 3.70 11.06 -14.64
C VAL A 469 2.64 12.04 -15.09
N TYR A 470 1.72 12.37 -14.20
CA TYR A 470 0.71 13.37 -14.44
C TYR A 470 1.07 14.64 -13.68
N GLU A 471 1.33 15.72 -14.42
CA GLU A 471 1.80 16.99 -13.88
C GLU A 471 0.65 17.99 -13.74
N PHE A 472 0.54 18.60 -12.57
CA PHE A 472 -0.43 19.65 -12.29
C PHE A 472 0.03 21.01 -12.83
N PRO A 473 -0.90 21.91 -13.16
CA PRO A 473 -0.55 23.23 -13.68
C PRO A 473 0.12 24.09 -12.59
N LYS A 474 1.20 24.79 -12.94
CA LYS A 474 1.97 25.61 -11.97
C LYS A 474 1.18 26.82 -11.43
N ASP A 475 0.08 27.20 -12.09
CA ASP A 475 -0.83 28.28 -11.74
C ASP A 475 -1.98 27.84 -10.81
N LYS A 476 -2.17 26.53 -10.59
CA LYS A 476 -3.21 26.01 -9.70
C LYS A 476 -2.64 25.43 -8.41
N LEU A 477 -3.33 25.68 -7.31
CA LEU A 477 -3.04 25.06 -6.03
C LEU A 477 -3.80 23.74 -5.90
N VAL A 478 -3.06 22.63 -5.88
CA VAL A 478 -3.58 21.30 -5.55
C VAL A 478 -3.04 20.92 -4.18
N TYR A 479 -3.93 20.73 -3.21
CA TYR A 479 -3.53 20.36 -1.85
C TYR A 479 -2.81 19.02 -1.86
N GLY A 480 -1.66 18.91 -1.18
CA GLY A 480 -1.00 17.61 -1.01
C GLY A 480 -1.44 16.86 0.24
N PRO A 481 -1.01 15.59 0.39
CA PRO A 481 -1.44 14.71 1.48
C PRO A 481 -1.28 15.33 2.87
N PHE A 482 -0.11 15.92 3.15
CA PHE A 482 0.15 16.57 4.43
C PHE A 482 -0.82 17.70 4.75
N GLN A 483 -1.23 18.48 3.75
CA GLN A 483 -2.16 19.59 3.93
C GLN A 483 -3.59 19.10 4.16
N ILE A 484 -4.01 18.03 3.46
CA ILE A 484 -5.31 17.40 3.69
C ILE A 484 -5.37 16.83 5.10
N GLU A 485 -4.33 16.13 5.56
CA GLU A 485 -4.23 15.65 6.94
C GLU A 485 -4.30 16.79 7.97
N ALA A 486 -3.59 17.89 7.73
CA ALA A 486 -3.69 19.07 8.58
C ALA A 486 -5.12 19.63 8.63
N ARG A 487 -5.82 19.69 7.48
CA ARG A 487 -7.23 20.12 7.41
C ARG A 487 -8.16 19.19 8.15
N ILE A 488 -7.99 17.87 7.99
CA ILE A 488 -8.74 16.86 8.74
C ILE A 488 -8.64 17.09 10.25
N ASN A 489 -7.44 17.40 10.74
CA ASN A 489 -7.21 17.68 12.16
C ASN A 489 -7.67 19.09 12.60
N GLN A 490 -7.88 20.02 11.67
CA GLN A 490 -8.43 21.35 11.94
C GLN A 490 -9.96 21.39 11.92
N THR A 491 -10.62 20.46 11.23
CA THR A 491 -12.07 20.34 11.23
C THR A 491 -12.58 20.03 12.64
N THR A 492 -13.33 20.95 13.23
CA THR A 492 -13.75 20.92 14.64
C THR A 492 -14.43 19.60 15.02
N GLU A 493 -15.40 19.14 14.24
CA GLU A 493 -16.17 17.92 14.51
C GLU A 493 -15.27 16.68 14.52
N ILE A 494 -14.34 16.62 13.57
CA ILE A 494 -13.39 15.52 13.45
C ILE A 494 -12.37 15.57 14.60
N SER A 495 -11.77 16.73 14.85
CA SER A 495 -10.78 16.92 15.91
C SER A 495 -11.35 16.60 17.30
N GLN A 496 -12.59 17.03 17.59
CA GLN A 496 -13.26 16.73 18.85
C GLN A 496 -13.43 15.21 19.01
N GLN A 497 -13.94 14.54 17.99
CA GLN A 497 -14.18 13.10 18.02
C GLN A 497 -12.89 12.29 18.16
N LEU A 498 -11.84 12.64 17.42
CA LEU A 498 -10.53 12.01 17.53
C LEU A 498 -9.92 12.19 18.91
N THR A 499 -10.05 13.40 19.49
CA THR A 499 -9.54 13.67 20.84
C THR A 499 -10.27 12.82 21.87
N LEU A 500 -11.60 12.68 21.76
CA LEU A 500 -12.40 11.83 22.65
C LEU A 500 -12.08 10.33 22.50
N TRP A 501 -11.84 9.87 21.27
CA TRP A 501 -11.48 8.47 20.99
C TRP A 501 -10.03 8.13 21.30
N ASN A 502 -9.18 9.14 21.46
CA ASN A 502 -7.79 8.95 21.86
C ASN A 502 -7.60 9.26 23.36
N GLN A 503 -8.66 9.06 24.16
CA GLN A 503 -8.65 9.15 25.61
C GLN A 503 -8.89 7.78 26.25
N MET A 504 -8.28 7.59 27.42
CA MET A 504 -8.60 6.57 28.43
C MET A 504 -9.02 5.19 27.88
N GLY A 505 -8.04 4.34 27.55
CA GLY A 505 -8.32 2.94 27.21
C GLY A 505 -8.66 2.67 25.74
N SER A 506 -8.64 3.69 24.87
CA SER A 506 -8.79 3.52 23.42
C SER A 506 -7.75 4.34 22.64
N ARG A 507 -7.30 3.80 21.50
CA ARG A 507 -6.32 4.42 20.61
C ARG A 507 -6.90 4.46 19.20
N VAL A 508 -6.81 5.64 18.60
CA VAL A 508 -7.15 5.84 17.20
C VAL A 508 -5.95 5.45 16.34
N ILE A 509 -6.20 4.64 15.31
CA ILE A 509 -5.19 4.24 14.33
C ILE A 509 -5.62 4.83 12.98
N ARG A 510 -4.70 5.56 12.34
CA ARG A 510 -4.84 6.02 10.95
C ARG A 510 -4.37 4.93 10.00
N GLY A 511 -4.88 4.93 8.76
CA GLY A 511 -4.24 4.17 7.70
C GLY A 511 -2.77 4.58 7.53
N ALA A 512 -1.93 3.67 7.04
CA ALA A 512 -0.54 3.92 6.72
C ALA A 512 -0.40 5.02 5.66
N ASN A 513 -1.33 5.10 4.70
CA ASN A 513 -1.36 6.14 3.68
C ASN A 513 -2.72 6.84 3.58
N LEU A 514 -2.71 8.17 3.40
CA LEU A 514 -3.86 8.89 2.84
C LEU A 514 -3.97 8.54 1.36
N LEU A 515 -5.10 7.97 0.93
CA LEU A 515 -5.29 7.61 -0.47
C LEU A 515 -5.60 8.84 -1.30
N VAL A 516 -4.68 9.18 -2.22
CA VAL A 516 -4.90 10.17 -3.28
C VAL A 516 -5.47 9.43 -4.49
N ILE A 517 -6.68 9.80 -4.91
CA ILE A 517 -7.44 9.08 -5.93
C ILE A 517 -7.80 10.07 -7.05
N PRO A 518 -7.06 10.06 -8.17
CA PRO A 518 -7.43 10.78 -9.37
C PRO A 518 -8.72 10.20 -9.96
N ILE A 519 -9.71 11.07 -10.22
CA ILE A 519 -10.96 10.71 -10.90
C ILE A 519 -11.18 11.74 -11.99
N GLU A 520 -11.07 11.29 -13.25
CA GLU A 520 -11.04 12.18 -14.41
C GLU A 520 -10.01 13.30 -14.21
N ASN A 521 -10.40 14.57 -14.26
CA ASN A 521 -9.49 15.70 -14.02
C ASN A 521 -9.53 16.21 -12.58
N SER A 522 -10.09 15.46 -11.62
CA SER A 522 -10.22 15.85 -10.21
C SER A 522 -9.42 14.93 -9.29
N VAL A 523 -9.17 15.36 -8.05
CA VAL A 523 -8.48 14.54 -7.04
C VAL A 523 -9.34 14.42 -5.80
N LEU A 524 -9.67 13.18 -5.43
CA LEU A 524 -10.38 12.81 -4.22
C LEU A 524 -9.37 12.25 -3.20
N TYR A 525 -9.54 12.59 -1.92
CA TYR A 525 -8.73 12.04 -0.84
C TYR A 525 -9.59 11.19 0.08
N VAL A 526 -9.10 10.03 0.48
CA VAL A 526 -9.79 9.13 1.42
C VAL A 526 -8.82 8.63 2.48
N SER A 527 -9.22 8.75 3.75
CA SER A 527 -8.51 8.17 4.90
C SER A 527 -9.46 7.26 5.69
N PRO A 528 -9.13 5.98 5.88
CA PRO A 528 -9.83 5.14 6.86
C PRO A 528 -9.43 5.53 8.28
N LEU A 529 -10.34 5.28 9.23
CA LEU A 529 -10.12 5.52 10.65
C LEU A 529 -10.51 4.29 11.47
N TYR A 530 -9.52 3.74 12.16
CA TYR A 530 -9.67 2.56 12.98
C TYR A 530 -9.66 2.93 14.47
N LEU A 531 -10.43 2.20 15.25
CA LEU A 531 -10.44 2.30 16.69
C LEU A 531 -10.03 0.95 17.28
N ARG A 532 -9.07 0.98 18.21
CA ARG A 532 -8.65 -0.20 18.96
C ARG A 532 -8.67 0.14 20.44
N ALA A 533 -9.10 -0.79 21.29
CA ALA A 533 -8.91 -0.61 22.73
C ALA A 533 -7.42 -0.77 23.09
N GLU A 534 -7.01 -0.18 24.20
CA GLU A 534 -5.63 -0.25 24.68
C GLU A 534 -5.22 -1.68 25.06
N HIS A 535 -6.18 -2.52 25.45
CA HIS A 535 -5.95 -3.91 25.85
C HIS A 535 -6.81 -4.86 25.02
N GLY A 536 -6.18 -5.72 24.20
CA GLY A 536 -6.75 -6.99 23.71
C GLY A 536 -7.97 -6.94 22.77
N HIS A 537 -8.34 -5.78 22.23
CA HIS A 537 -9.43 -5.70 21.24
C HIS A 537 -8.91 -5.54 19.81
N LEU A 538 -9.70 -6.05 18.85
CA LEU A 538 -9.49 -5.95 17.42
C LEU A 538 -9.54 -4.47 16.96
N PRO A 539 -8.67 -4.04 16.02
CA PRO A 539 -8.91 -2.80 15.28
C PRO A 539 -10.22 -2.88 14.52
N GLU A 540 -11.09 -1.89 14.70
CA GLU A 540 -12.37 -1.79 14.01
C GLU A 540 -12.41 -0.54 13.12
N LEU A 541 -12.79 -0.69 11.86
CA LEU A 541 -12.99 0.41 10.93
C LEU A 541 -14.28 1.17 11.31
N LYS A 542 -14.11 2.27 12.05
CA LYS A 542 -15.23 3.06 12.59
C LYS A 542 -15.68 4.19 11.67
N ARG A 543 -14.75 4.87 11.00
CA ARG A 543 -15.09 5.99 10.11
C ARG A 543 -14.27 5.98 8.85
N VAL A 544 -14.81 6.62 7.82
CA VAL A 544 -14.13 6.97 6.59
C VAL A 544 -14.18 8.48 6.46
N ILE A 545 -13.01 9.09 6.26
CA ILE A 545 -12.86 10.51 6.01
C ILE A 545 -12.66 10.69 4.51
N ALA A 546 -13.47 11.53 3.89
CA ALA A 546 -13.32 11.91 2.49
C ALA A 546 -13.10 13.43 2.41
N ALA A 547 -12.19 13.84 1.52
CA ALA A 547 -11.93 15.25 1.27
C ALA A 547 -11.87 15.54 -0.22
N TYR A 548 -12.47 16.67 -0.61
CA TYR A 548 -12.45 17.20 -1.97
C TYR A 548 -12.51 18.73 -1.93
N GLY A 549 -11.53 19.37 -2.57
CA GLY A 549 -11.36 20.82 -2.48
C GLY A 549 -11.15 21.25 -1.03
N GLU A 550 -12.05 22.08 -0.51
CA GLU A 550 -12.03 22.57 0.88
C GLU A 550 -12.97 21.80 1.81
N HIS A 551 -13.79 20.90 1.26
CA HIS A 551 -14.75 20.13 2.03
C HIS A 551 -14.11 18.86 2.56
N VAL A 552 -14.23 18.65 3.87
CA VAL A 552 -13.79 17.45 4.58
C VAL A 552 -14.98 16.90 5.35
N VAL A 553 -15.29 15.63 5.14
CA VAL A 553 -16.41 14.96 5.80
C VAL A 553 -15.95 13.64 6.40
N MET A 554 -16.55 13.27 7.53
CA MET A 554 -16.30 12.01 8.21
C MET A 554 -17.62 11.30 8.46
N LYS A 555 -17.76 10.08 7.92
CA LYS A 555 -18.98 9.25 8.03
C LYS A 555 -18.63 7.80 8.34
N GLU A 556 -19.62 6.94 8.54
CA GLU A 556 -19.39 5.54 8.94
C GLU A 556 -18.96 4.68 7.76
N THR A 557 -19.43 5.01 6.56
CA THR A 557 -19.13 4.29 5.32
C THR A 557 -18.57 5.22 4.26
N LEU A 558 -17.83 4.66 3.29
CA LEU A 558 -17.35 5.39 2.13
C LEU A 558 -18.51 5.98 1.32
N ALA A 559 -19.58 5.22 1.13
CA ALA A 559 -20.76 5.68 0.40
C ALA A 559 -21.41 6.90 1.07
N GLU A 560 -21.57 6.90 2.39
CA GLU A 560 -22.08 8.05 3.14
C GLU A 560 -21.11 9.24 3.10
N ALA A 561 -19.81 9.00 3.18
CA ALA A 561 -18.80 10.05 3.11
C ALA A 561 -18.84 10.74 1.75
N LEU A 562 -18.90 9.97 0.66
CA LEU A 562 -19.02 10.52 -0.70
C LEU A 562 -20.37 11.24 -0.88
N ALA A 563 -21.47 10.66 -0.43
CA ALA A 563 -22.77 11.33 -0.49
C ALA A 563 -22.77 12.66 0.29
N ALA A 564 -22.17 12.70 1.47
CA ALA A 564 -22.07 13.92 2.28
C ALA A 564 -21.11 14.97 1.68
N LEU A 565 -20.13 14.55 0.88
CA LEU A 565 -19.18 15.45 0.22
C LEU A 565 -19.81 16.19 -0.98
N PHE A 566 -20.77 15.55 -1.67
CA PHE A 566 -21.43 16.08 -2.87
C PHE A 566 -22.90 16.47 -2.66
N ALA A 567 -23.51 16.07 -1.55
CA ALA A 567 -24.60 16.85 -0.99
C ALA A 567 -23.97 18.21 -0.66
N GLY A 568 -24.31 19.24 -1.43
CA GLY A 568 -23.88 20.61 -1.11
C GLY A 568 -24.23 20.93 0.35
N PRO A 569 -23.82 22.09 0.90
CA PRO A 569 -24.46 22.56 2.12
C PRO A 569 -25.96 22.48 1.87
N GLY A 570 -26.62 21.49 2.48
CA GLY A 570 -28.06 21.39 2.39
C GLY A 570 -28.55 22.77 2.80
N PRO A 571 -29.55 23.35 2.13
CA PRO A 571 -30.26 24.41 2.80
C PRO A 571 -30.62 23.81 4.16
N ALA A 572 -30.18 24.43 5.26
CA ALA A 572 -30.85 24.24 6.54
C ALA A 572 -32.33 24.27 6.20
N PRO A 573 -33.10 23.20 6.54
CA PRO A 573 -34.29 22.79 5.81
C PRO A 573 -35.05 24.02 5.35
N ALA A 574 -34.93 24.33 4.06
CA ALA A 574 -35.67 25.42 3.48
C ALA A 574 -37.11 24.99 3.62
N VAL A 575 -37.79 25.60 4.58
CA VAL A 575 -39.23 25.50 4.77
C VAL A 575 -39.81 25.78 3.39
N SER A 576 -40.32 24.73 2.74
CA SER A 576 -40.97 24.88 1.44
C SER A 576 -42.08 25.89 1.64
N SER A 577 -41.89 27.07 1.05
CA SER A 577 -42.98 28.00 0.81
C SER A 577 -43.85 27.40 -0.30
N ALA A 578 -44.63 26.39 0.07
CA ALA A 578 -45.79 25.98 -0.70
C ALA A 578 -46.86 27.03 -0.45
N THR A 579 -46.99 27.96 -1.39
CA THR A 579 -48.18 28.78 -1.55
C THR A 579 -49.39 27.88 -1.77
N GLY A 580 -50.38 28.03 -0.90
CA GLY A 580 -51.79 27.76 -1.20
C GLY A 580 -52.35 26.44 -0.70
N GLU A 581 -52.62 26.37 0.61
CA GLU A 581 -53.92 25.91 1.12
C GLU A 581 -53.99 26.22 2.63
N THR A 582 -54.99 27.01 3.02
CA THR A 582 -55.24 27.47 4.39
C THR A 582 -55.75 26.32 5.27
N PRO A 583 -55.05 25.94 6.37
CA PRO A 583 -55.61 25.12 7.43
C PRO A 583 -55.94 25.99 8.65
N PRO A 584 -56.77 25.50 9.59
CA PRO A 584 -57.52 26.34 10.51
C PRO A 584 -56.63 27.01 11.56
N THR A 585 -56.97 28.26 11.87
CA THR A 585 -56.28 29.14 12.82
C THR A 585 -56.31 28.54 14.23
N ASN A 586 -55.16 28.04 14.69
CA ASN A 586 -54.98 27.60 16.06
C ASN A 586 -54.70 28.83 16.96
N PRO A 587 -55.58 29.23 17.90
CA PRO A 587 -55.47 30.50 18.63
C PRO A 587 -54.16 30.67 19.42
N ALA A 588 -53.56 29.55 19.84
CA ALA A 588 -52.30 29.54 20.59
C ALA A 588 -51.10 29.98 19.74
N ALA A 589 -51.10 29.69 18.43
CA ALA A 589 -50.02 30.09 17.53
C ALA A 589 -50.07 31.59 17.21
N SER A 590 -51.27 32.17 17.08
CA SER A 590 -51.44 33.61 16.87
C SER A 590 -51.02 34.43 18.10
N GLN A 591 -51.26 33.92 19.31
CA GLN A 591 -50.86 34.61 20.54
C GLN A 591 -49.35 34.54 20.78
N ALA A 592 -48.70 33.43 20.43
CA ALA A 592 -47.24 33.32 20.50
C ALA A 592 -46.55 34.31 19.55
N GLN A 593 -47.11 34.49 18.35
CA GLN A 593 -46.61 35.46 17.38
C GLN A 593 -46.82 36.90 17.88
N GLU A 594 -47.98 37.19 18.47
CA GLU A 594 -48.25 38.50 19.09
C GLU A 594 -47.27 38.82 20.22
N ALA A 595 -46.94 37.85 21.09
CA ALA A 595 -45.96 38.04 22.15
C ALA A 595 -44.55 38.32 21.59
N LEU A 596 -44.15 37.62 20.54
CA LEU A 596 -42.85 37.83 19.90
C LEU A 596 -42.75 39.20 19.22
N ASP A 597 -43.81 39.67 18.59
CA ASP A 597 -43.84 41.00 17.96
C ASP A 597 -43.76 42.11 19.01
N ARG A 598 -44.43 41.95 20.16
CA ARG A 598 -44.34 42.88 21.29
C ARG A 598 -42.95 42.90 21.91
N TYR A 599 -42.30 41.73 22.03
CA TYR A 599 -40.90 41.64 22.46
C TYR A 599 -39.96 42.41 21.53
N ASN A 600 -40.08 42.21 20.22
CA ASN A 600 -39.23 42.88 19.24
C ASN A 600 -39.42 44.40 19.26
N GLN A 601 -40.66 44.88 19.38
CA GLN A 601 -40.96 46.30 19.54
C GLN A 601 -40.40 46.87 20.85
N ALA A 602 -40.45 46.11 21.96
CA ALA A 602 -39.82 46.52 23.21
C ALA A 602 -38.29 46.68 23.03
N VAL A 603 -37.63 45.72 22.38
CA VAL A 603 -36.18 45.76 22.12
C VAL A 603 -35.79 46.96 21.24
N GLU A 604 -36.60 47.31 20.23
CA GLU A 604 -36.35 48.52 19.43
C GLU A 604 -36.51 49.81 20.25
N ARG A 605 -37.54 49.88 21.09
CA ARG A 605 -37.77 51.04 21.97
C ARG A 605 -36.64 51.21 22.97
N LEU A 606 -36.13 50.11 23.52
CA LEU A 606 -34.96 50.08 24.39
C LEU A 606 -33.71 50.60 23.67
N LYS A 607 -33.46 50.16 22.43
CA LYS A 607 -32.35 50.65 21.60
C LYS A 607 -32.44 52.14 21.29
N SER A 608 -33.66 52.67 21.15
CA SER A 608 -33.90 54.10 20.94
C SER A 608 -33.88 54.95 22.23
N GLY A 609 -33.66 54.34 23.40
CA GLY A 609 -33.64 55.03 24.70
C GLY A 609 -35.01 55.43 25.25
N ASP A 610 -36.10 54.95 24.63
CA ASP A 610 -37.49 55.20 25.04
C ASP A 610 -37.91 54.18 26.12
N TRP A 611 -37.47 54.42 27.35
CA TRP A 611 -37.74 53.54 28.50
C TRP A 611 -39.22 53.39 28.83
N LYS A 612 -40.03 54.43 28.59
CA LYS A 612 -41.48 54.40 28.83
C LYS A 612 -42.18 53.55 27.77
N GLY A 613 -41.77 53.67 26.50
CA GLY A 613 -42.24 52.83 25.40
C GLY A 613 -41.82 51.38 25.53
N PHE A 614 -40.61 51.11 26.03
CA PHE A 614 -40.15 49.76 26.38
C PHE A 614 -41.05 49.12 27.44
N GLY A 615 -41.27 49.80 28.58
CA GLY A 615 -42.12 49.26 29.65
C GLY A 615 -43.53 48.93 29.16
N ALA A 616 -44.15 49.82 28.38
CA ALA A 616 -45.49 49.58 27.84
C ALA A 616 -45.59 48.36 26.90
N GLN A 617 -44.59 48.14 26.04
CA GLN A 617 -44.59 46.95 25.16
C GLN A 617 -44.23 45.67 25.92
N PHE A 618 -43.39 45.78 26.95
CA PHE A 618 -43.02 44.65 27.79
C PHE A 618 -44.19 44.17 28.66
N ASP A 619 -44.95 45.10 29.25
CA ASP A 619 -46.17 44.78 30.01
C ASP A 619 -47.25 44.18 29.10
N ALA A 620 -47.45 44.75 27.91
CA ALA A 620 -48.40 44.21 26.92
C ALA A 620 -48.02 42.80 26.44
N MET A 621 -46.72 42.50 26.31
CA MET A 621 -46.25 41.14 26.05
C MET A 621 -46.59 40.20 27.23
N GLY A 622 -46.37 40.66 28.47
CA GLY A 622 -46.74 39.92 29.68
C GLY A 622 -48.21 39.52 29.70
N GLU A 623 -49.12 40.42 29.34
CA GLU A 623 -50.56 40.14 29.25
C GLU A 623 -50.91 39.08 28.20
N VAL A 624 -50.20 39.04 27.06
CA VAL A 624 -50.38 38.00 26.03
C VAL A 624 -49.92 36.64 26.56
N LEU A 625 -48.75 36.59 27.21
CA LEU A 625 -48.20 35.37 27.80
C LEU A 625 -49.06 34.85 28.96
N GLU A 626 -49.63 35.73 29.78
CA GLU A 626 -50.59 35.33 30.81
C GLU A 626 -51.87 34.75 30.22
N ARG A 627 -52.41 35.35 29.14
CA ARG A 627 -53.57 34.80 28.43
C ARG A 627 -53.27 33.40 27.86
N MET A 628 -52.08 33.21 27.28
CA MET A 628 -51.63 31.90 26.79
C MET A 628 -51.52 30.89 27.94
N ASN A 629 -50.94 31.28 29.07
CA ASN A 629 -50.77 30.40 30.23
C ASN A 629 -52.13 30.00 30.84
N ARG A 630 -53.07 30.94 30.98
CA ARG A 630 -54.45 30.65 31.45
C ARG A 630 -55.21 29.73 30.49
N GLN A 631 -55.00 29.85 29.17
CA GLN A 631 -55.60 28.94 28.18
C GLN A 631 -54.94 27.56 28.19
N SER A 632 -53.64 27.47 28.49
CA SER A 632 -52.90 26.20 28.64
C SER A 632 -53.25 25.44 29.92
N THR A 633 -53.69 26.13 30.99
CA THR A 633 -54.03 25.53 32.30
C THR A 633 -55.54 25.29 32.49
N GLY A 634 -56.37 25.75 31.55
CA GLY A 634 -57.82 25.58 31.55
C GLY A 634 -58.35 24.37 30.76
N ARG A 635 -57.57 23.29 30.65
CA ARG A 635 -58.00 22.00 30.07
C ARG A 635 -57.71 20.85 31.00
#